data_AF-A0A1Z9HUQ7-F1
#
_entry.id   AF-A0A1Z9HUQ7-F1
#
_cell.length_a   1.000
_cell.length_b   1.000
_cell.length_c   1.000
_cell.angle_alpha   90.00
_cell.angle_beta   90.00
_cell.angle_gamma   90.00
#
_symmetry.space_group_name_H-M   'P 1'
#
loop_
_entity.id
_entity.type
_entity.pdbx_description
1 polymer ?
#
loop_
_entity_poly.entity_id
_entity_poly.type
_entity_poly.pdbx_seq_one_letter_code
_entity_poly.pdbx_strand_id
1 'polypeptide(L)'
;KWFMEMFVDSSDWVMVPNVYGMGLFSDGGIFATKPYICGSAYFMKMMDFKKGEWCNIMDGLYWRFIDRNRKFFLTNPRLSMMVRIFDKMKNERKKMILLEADKFIKQNTF
;
A
#
# COMPACT_ATOMS: atom_id res chain seq x y z
N LYS A 1 -13.45 -12.24 3.92
CA LYS A 1 -14.78 -12.06 4.55
C LYS A 1 -15.48 -10.81 4.04
N TRP A 2 -14.98 -9.59 4.30
CA TRP A 2 -15.62 -8.34 3.85
C TRP A 2 -15.96 -8.30 2.34
N PHE A 3 -14.99 -8.64 1.47
CA PHE A 3 -15.20 -8.70 0.02
C PHE A 3 -16.25 -9.73 -0.43
N MET A 4 -16.47 -10.80 0.34
CA MET A 4 -17.47 -11.82 0.04
C MET A 4 -18.88 -11.40 0.50
N GLU A 5 -18.99 -10.39 1.36
CA GLU A 5 -20.27 -9.97 1.95
C GLU A 5 -20.81 -8.70 1.28
N MET A 6 -19.95 -7.89 0.67
CA MET A 6 -20.31 -6.56 0.15
C MET A 6 -20.59 -6.52 -1.36
N PHE A 7 -20.27 -7.58 -2.11
CA PHE A 7 -20.40 -7.61 -3.57
C PHE A 7 -21.33 -8.74 -4.02
N VAL A 8 -22.25 -8.40 -4.93
CA VAL A 8 -23.28 -9.33 -5.44
C VAL A 8 -22.71 -10.42 -6.35
N ASP A 9 -21.56 -10.19 -6.96
CA ASP A 9 -20.82 -11.12 -7.82
C ASP A 9 -19.73 -11.89 -7.07
N SER A 10 -19.74 -11.84 -5.74
CA SER A 10 -18.73 -12.52 -4.94
C SER A 10 -18.96 -14.03 -4.91
N SER A 11 -18.05 -14.77 -5.54
CA SER A 11 -17.96 -16.23 -5.47
C SER A 11 -16.53 -16.63 -5.12
N ASP A 12 -16.36 -17.70 -4.34
CA ASP A 12 -15.05 -18.08 -3.80
C ASP A 12 -13.98 -18.23 -4.89
N TRP A 13 -14.32 -18.87 -6.01
CA TRP A 13 -13.41 -19.09 -7.13
C TRP A 13 -12.95 -17.79 -7.83
N VAL A 14 -13.74 -16.70 -7.74
CA VAL A 14 -13.38 -15.38 -8.29
C VAL A 14 -12.62 -14.54 -7.27
N MET A 15 -13.11 -14.52 -6.03
CA MET A 15 -12.63 -13.58 -5.03
C MET A 15 -11.34 -14.05 -4.37
N VAL A 16 -11.09 -15.36 -4.29
CA VAL A 16 -9.85 -15.90 -3.72
C VAL A 16 -8.60 -15.42 -4.49
N PRO A 17 -8.47 -15.62 -5.82
CA PRO A 17 -7.29 -15.15 -6.54
C PRO A 17 -7.21 -13.61 -6.61
N ASN A 18 -8.35 -12.92 -6.74
CA ASN A 18 -8.37 -11.46 -6.84
C ASN A 18 -7.99 -10.77 -5.53
N VAL A 19 -8.51 -11.24 -4.39
CA VAL A 19 -8.27 -10.61 -3.09
C VAL A 19 -6.95 -11.09 -2.48
N TYR A 20 -6.71 -12.41 -2.43
CA TYR A 20 -5.50 -12.93 -1.78
C TYR A 20 -4.26 -12.87 -2.67
N GLY A 21 -4.41 -13.08 -3.97
CA GLY A 21 -3.32 -12.98 -4.95
C GLY A 21 -3.04 -11.53 -5.32
N MET A 22 -3.90 -10.92 -6.14
CA MET A 22 -3.65 -9.55 -6.64
C MET A 22 -3.77 -8.47 -5.57
N GLY A 23 -4.83 -8.49 -4.75
CA GLY A 23 -5.13 -7.41 -3.81
C GLY A 23 -4.16 -7.32 -2.63
N LEU A 24 -3.93 -8.45 -1.95
CA LEU A 24 -3.14 -8.51 -0.72
C LEU A 24 -1.72 -9.04 -0.92
N PHE A 25 -1.39 -9.58 -2.10
CA PHE A 25 -0.08 -10.18 -2.36
C PHE A 25 0.31 -11.25 -1.32
N SER A 26 -0.68 -11.97 -0.78
CA SER A 26 -0.50 -12.95 0.29
C SER A 26 0.00 -14.30 -0.22
N ASP A 27 -0.03 -14.50 -1.53
CA ASP A 27 0.47 -15.69 -2.21
C ASP A 27 1.99 -15.64 -2.50
N GLY A 28 2.68 -14.57 -2.08
CA GLY A 28 4.11 -14.40 -2.31
C GLY A 28 4.48 -14.16 -3.78
N GLY A 29 3.49 -13.86 -4.63
CA GLY A 29 3.68 -13.54 -6.03
C GLY A 29 3.50 -14.70 -7.01
N ILE A 30 2.73 -15.73 -6.64
CA ILE A 30 2.30 -16.82 -7.54
C ILE A 30 1.39 -16.28 -8.64
N PHE A 31 0.49 -15.35 -8.31
CA PHE A 31 -0.50 -14.79 -9.22
C PHE A 31 -0.12 -13.41 -9.78
N ALA A 32 0.61 -12.60 -9.00
CA ALA A 32 1.10 -11.29 -9.44
C ALA A 32 2.61 -11.19 -9.22
N THR A 33 3.35 -10.64 -10.18
CA THR A 33 4.81 -10.46 -10.01
C THR A 33 5.17 -9.27 -9.13
N LYS A 34 4.19 -8.45 -8.75
CA LYS A 34 4.36 -7.24 -7.93
C LYS A 34 3.16 -6.99 -7.03
N PRO A 35 3.38 -6.48 -5.80
CA PRO A 35 2.30 -6.01 -4.95
C PRO A 35 1.66 -4.75 -5.54
N TYR A 36 0.33 -4.72 -5.63
CA TYR A 36 -0.44 -3.55 -6.07
C TYR A 36 -0.59 -2.53 -4.93
N ILE A 37 0.51 -1.86 -4.62
CA ILE A 37 0.57 -0.77 -3.62
C ILE A 37 0.77 0.57 -4.31
N CYS A 38 0.13 1.62 -3.81
CA CYS A 38 0.29 2.98 -4.32
C CYS A 38 0.21 4.03 -3.21
N GLY A 39 0.89 5.17 -3.44
CA GLY A 39 0.76 6.37 -2.61
C GLY A 39 -0.34 7.30 -3.14
N SER A 40 -0.50 8.47 -2.50
CA SER A 40 -1.60 9.39 -2.84
C SER A 40 -1.53 9.93 -4.27
N ALA A 41 -0.31 10.00 -4.85
CA ALA A 41 -0.09 10.47 -6.21
C ALA A 41 -0.84 9.64 -7.28
N TYR A 42 -1.08 8.36 -7.04
CA TYR A 42 -1.83 7.51 -7.97
C TYR A 42 -3.31 7.90 -8.00
N PHE A 43 -3.92 8.09 -6.83
CA PHE A 43 -5.30 8.57 -6.69
C PHE A 43 -5.49 9.92 -7.39
N MET A 44 -4.55 10.86 -7.18
CA MET A 44 -4.60 12.17 -7.83
C MET A 44 -4.51 12.11 -9.36
N LYS A 45 -3.96 11.03 -9.94
CA LYS A 45 -3.83 10.86 -11.39
C LYS A 45 -5.02 10.12 -12.00
N MET A 46 -5.57 9.14 -11.29
CA MET A 46 -6.62 8.25 -11.81
C MET A 46 -8.03 8.67 -11.42
N MET A 47 -8.17 9.59 -10.45
CA MET A 47 -9.45 9.95 -9.85
C MET A 47 -9.52 11.46 -9.63
N ASP A 48 -10.74 11.99 -9.55
CA ASP A 48 -11.01 13.42 -9.33
C ASP A 48 -11.06 13.77 -7.83
N PHE A 49 -9.95 13.53 -7.13
CA PHE A 49 -9.81 13.93 -5.72
C PHE A 49 -9.04 15.24 -5.59
N LYS A 50 -9.47 16.09 -4.66
CA LYS A 50 -8.71 17.28 -4.26
C LYS A 50 -7.59 16.90 -3.28
N LYS A 51 -6.43 17.53 -3.44
CA LYS A 51 -5.30 17.39 -2.53
C LYS A 51 -5.72 17.85 -1.12
N GLY A 52 -5.45 17.02 -0.12
CA GLY A 52 -5.78 17.31 1.28
C GLY A 52 -4.85 16.60 2.25
N GLU A 53 -5.17 16.67 3.54
CA GLU A 53 -4.36 16.07 4.62
C GLU A 53 -4.26 14.55 4.48
N TRP A 54 -5.31 13.91 3.96
CA TRP A 54 -5.33 12.47 3.67
C TRP A 54 -4.19 12.01 2.75
N CYS A 55 -3.65 12.89 1.90
CA CYS A 55 -2.51 12.56 1.05
C CYS A 55 -1.27 12.18 1.88
N ASN A 56 -1.02 12.91 2.98
CA ASN A 56 0.12 12.64 3.86
C ASN A 56 -0.07 11.33 4.62
N ILE A 57 -1.30 11.03 5.04
CA ILE A 57 -1.67 9.77 5.69
C ILE A 57 -1.43 8.60 4.72
N MET A 58 -1.97 8.69 3.50
CA MET A 58 -1.85 7.63 2.49
C MET A 58 -0.39 7.40 2.08
N ASP A 59 0.37 8.47 1.83
CA ASP A 59 1.81 8.37 1.56
C ASP A 59 2.55 7.73 2.74
N GLY A 60 2.20 8.12 3.96
CA GLY A 60 2.78 7.56 5.17
C GLY A 60 2.55 6.06 5.30
N LEU A 61 1.31 5.60 5.09
CA LEU A 61 0.96 4.18 5.10
C LEU A 61 1.73 3.40 4.03
N TYR A 62 1.79 3.93 2.82
CA TYR A 62 2.52 3.35 1.70
C TYR A 62 4.02 3.19 1.99
N TRP A 63 4.68 4.28 2.40
CA TRP A 63 6.12 4.26 2.66
C TRP A 63 6.47 3.43 3.89
N ARG A 64 5.63 3.45 4.94
CA ARG A 64 5.78 2.59 6.12
C ARG A 64 5.67 1.11 5.77
N PHE A 65 4.76 0.74 4.86
CA PHE A 65 4.63 -0.64 4.40
C PHE A 65 5.90 -1.11 3.67
N ILE A 66 6.45 -0.26 2.79
CA ILE A 66 7.72 -0.55 2.09
C ILE A 66 8.86 -0.68 3.09
N ASP A 67 8.96 0.24 4.06
CA ASP A 67 10.04 0.29 5.04
C ASP A 67 10.01 -0.91 6.01
N ARG A 68 8.82 -1.37 6.41
CA ARG A 68 8.69 -2.59 7.22
C ARG A 68 9.08 -3.85 6.47
N ASN A 69 8.78 -3.91 5.17
CA ASN A 69 8.99 -5.09 4.34
C ASN A 69 10.27 -4.98 3.48
N ARG A 70 11.23 -4.12 3.83
CA ARG A 70 12.43 -3.83 3.01
C ARG A 70 13.17 -5.06 2.53
N LYS A 71 13.32 -6.07 3.39
CA LYS A 71 14.02 -7.32 3.02
C LYS A 71 13.40 -7.94 1.77
N PHE A 72 12.07 -7.99 1.69
CA PHE A 72 11.33 -8.47 0.53
C PHE A 72 11.51 -7.53 -0.67
N PHE A 73 11.35 -6.22 -0.50
CA PHE A 73 11.49 -5.27 -1.62
C PHE A 73 12.90 -5.20 -2.20
N LEU A 74 13.94 -5.46 -1.40
CA LEU A 74 15.33 -5.44 -1.82
C LEU A 74 15.75 -6.66 -2.65
N THR A 75 15.05 -7.80 -2.55
CA THR A 75 15.40 -9.00 -3.33
C THR A 75 15.12 -8.84 -4.82
N ASN A 76 14.11 -8.05 -5.19
CA ASN A 76 13.76 -7.80 -6.57
C ASN A 76 14.29 -6.42 -7.03
N PRO A 77 15.18 -6.35 -8.04
CA PRO A 77 15.76 -5.09 -8.51
C PRO A 77 14.72 -4.01 -8.85
N ARG A 78 13.57 -4.40 -9.42
CA ARG A 78 12.50 -3.49 -9.82
C ARG A 78 11.75 -2.90 -8.63
N LEU A 79 11.64 -3.66 -7.54
CA LEU A 79 11.01 -3.24 -6.28
C LEU A 79 11.99 -2.51 -5.37
N SER A 80 13.28 -2.84 -5.45
CA SER A 80 14.35 -2.23 -4.64
C SER A 80 14.45 -0.71 -4.83
N MET A 81 14.02 -0.23 -6.00
CA MET A 81 14.00 1.19 -6.35
C MET A 81 13.09 1.98 -5.39
N MET A 82 11.99 1.39 -4.94
CA MET A 82 11.10 2.01 -3.95
C MET A 82 11.82 2.23 -2.62
N VAL A 83 12.56 1.23 -2.13
CA VAL A 83 13.35 1.34 -0.89
C VAL A 83 14.41 2.44 -1.03
N ARG A 84 15.09 2.50 -2.18
CA ARG A 84 16.09 3.55 -2.45
C ARG A 84 15.49 4.95 -2.52
N ILE A 85 14.30 5.11 -3.09
CA ILE A 85 13.57 6.39 -3.10
C ILE A 85 13.23 6.79 -1.67
N PHE A 86 12.71 5.85 -0.88
CA PHE A 86 12.42 6.09 0.52
C PHE A 86 13.69 6.55 1.23
N ASP A 87 14.82 5.86 1.09
CA ASP A 87 16.08 6.23 1.73
C ASP A 87 16.56 7.64 1.38
N LYS A 88 16.39 8.06 0.12
CA LYS A 88 16.76 9.41 -0.35
C LYS A 88 15.76 10.51 0.04
N MET A 89 14.58 10.17 0.54
CA MET A 89 13.58 11.17 0.93
C MET A 89 14.08 12.00 2.13
N LYS A 90 13.79 13.31 2.12
CA LYS A 90 14.16 14.23 3.20
C LYS A 90 13.66 13.72 4.55
N ASN A 91 14.52 13.75 5.56
CA ASN A 91 14.22 13.24 6.90
C ASN A 91 13.00 13.94 7.54
N GLU A 92 12.81 15.24 7.30
CA GLU A 92 11.63 15.98 7.75
C GLU A 92 10.34 15.42 7.15
N ARG A 93 10.31 15.21 5.83
CA ARG A 93 9.16 14.63 5.14
C ARG A 93 8.87 13.22 5.65
N LYS A 94 9.90 12.38 5.83
CA LYS A 94 9.76 11.02 6.38
C LYS A 94 9.10 11.05 7.76
N LYS A 95 9.64 11.85 8.68
CA LYS A 95 9.11 11.97 10.05
C LYS A 95 7.63 12.38 10.02
N MET A 96 7.29 13.36 9.20
CA MET A 96 5.92 13.86 9.10
C MET A 96 4.96 12.78 8.61
N ILE A 97 5.23 12.13 7.47
CA ILE A 97 4.31 11.13 6.92
C ILE A 97 4.20 9.87 7.78
N LEU A 98 5.31 9.43 8.39
CA LEU A 98 5.29 8.26 9.28
C LEU A 98 4.49 8.53 10.55
N LEU A 99 4.61 9.73 11.11
CA LEU A 99 3.85 10.15 12.28
C LEU A 99 2.35 10.23 11.98
N GLU A 100 1.95 10.78 10.84
CA GLU A 100 0.55 10.80 10.40
C GLU A 100 0.00 9.39 10.15
N ALA A 101 0.80 8.49 9.58
CA ALA A 101 0.41 7.09 9.40
C ALA A 101 0.24 6.36 10.74
N ASP A 102 1.15 6.54 11.69
CA ASP A 102 1.07 5.90 13.00
C ASP A 102 -0.12 6.43 13.82
N LYS A 103 -0.41 7.74 13.76
CA LYS A 103 -1.64 8.32 14.32
C LYS A 103 -2.88 7.66 13.72
N PHE A 104 -2.95 7.58 12.39
CA PHE A 104 -4.10 7.00 11.69
C PHE A 104 -4.31 5.54 12.08
N ILE A 105 -3.25 4.72 12.11
CA ILE A 105 -3.32 3.33 12.55
C ILE A 105 -3.83 3.26 14.00
N LYS A 106 -3.24 4.03 14.92
CA LYS A 106 -3.66 4.01 16.33
C LYS A 106 -5.13 4.40 16.55
N GLN A 107 -5.68 5.26 15.69
CA GLN A 107 -7.08 5.69 15.78
C GLN A 107 -8.06 4.71 15.11
N ASN A 108 -7.63 3.97 14.08
CA ASN A 108 -8.51 3.18 13.22
C ASN A 108 -8.29 1.65 13.33
N THR A 109 -7.30 1.22 14.10
CA THR A 109 -7.06 -0.21 14.40
C THR A 109 -7.22 -0.44 15.90
N PHE A 110 -8.02 -1.45 16.25
CA PHE A 110 -8.29 -1.89 17.61
C PHE A 110 -7.23 -2.87 18.12
#